data_AF-A0A3C1NP50-F1
#
_entry.id   AF-A0A3C1NP50-F1
#
_cell.length_a   1.000
_cell.length_b   1.000
_cell.length_c   1.000
_cell.angle_alpha   90.00
_cell.angle_beta   90.00
_cell.angle_gamma   90.00
#
_symmetry.space_group_name_H-M   'P 1'
#
loop_
_entity.id
_entity.type
_entity.pdbx_description
1 polymer ?
#
loop_
_entity_poly.entity_id
_entity_poly.type
_entity_poly.pdbx_seq_one_letter_code
_entity_poly.pdbx_strand_id
1 'polypeptide(L)'
;MQYIYQAYSKQVNGTETFFVKRFLHFPNLAHVPDVQDGFGMHTDFIKACKLAGISDPDIINQILDGMREPAQPAKVINIVQLPQEEVRSNVG
;
A
#
# COMPACT_ATOMS: atom_id res chain seq x y z
N MET A 1 8.97 15.43 -7.53
CA MET A 1 7.95 14.36 -7.53
C MET A 1 8.67 13.07 -7.83
N GLN A 2 8.36 11.99 -7.12
CA GLN A 2 8.96 10.68 -7.37
C GLN A 2 7.89 9.60 -7.32
N TYR A 3 8.14 8.48 -7.98
CA TYR A 3 7.25 7.33 -7.94
C TYR A 3 7.61 6.41 -6.77
N ILE A 4 6.59 5.90 -6.10
CA ILE A 4 6.69 4.81 -5.14
C ILE A 4 5.82 3.66 -5.64
N TYR A 5 6.30 2.43 -5.49
CA TYR A 5 5.64 1.24 -5.98
C TYR A 5 5.30 0.31 -4.83
N GLN A 6 4.15 -0.35 -4.90
CA GLN A 6 3.78 -1.44 -4.02
C GLN A 6 3.27 -2.59 -4.86
N ALA A 7 3.72 -3.80 -4.55
CA ALA A 7 3.22 -5.00 -5.20
C ALA A 7 3.03 -6.13 -4.20
N TYR A 8 2.04 -6.98 -4.45
CA TYR A 8 1.76 -8.18 -3.68
C TYR A 8 0.98 -9.18 -4.53
N SER A 9 1.02 -10.47 -4.16
CA SER A 9 0.15 -11.50 -4.75
C SER A 9 -0.84 -12.04 -3.73
N LYS A 10 -2.01 -12.47 -4.22
CA LYS A 10 -3.02 -13.18 -3.42
C LYS A 10 -3.70 -14.25 -4.28
N GLN A 11 -4.17 -15.31 -3.62
CA GLN A 11 -5.07 -16.27 -4.25
C GLN A 11 -6.47 -15.65 -4.39
N VAL A 12 -6.94 -15.48 -5.62
CA VAL A 12 -8.30 -15.05 -5.95
C VAL A 12 -8.96 -16.19 -6.71
N ASN A 13 -10.03 -16.78 -6.16
CA ASN A 13 -10.70 -17.94 -6.74
C ASN A 13 -9.75 -19.10 -7.08
N GLY A 14 -8.74 -19.33 -6.23
CA GLY A 14 -7.74 -20.38 -6.41
C GLY A 14 -6.63 -20.07 -7.43
N THR A 15 -6.63 -18.87 -8.02
CA THR A 15 -5.60 -18.43 -8.97
C THR A 15 -4.76 -17.32 -8.38
N GLU A 16 -3.43 -17.43 -8.51
CA GLU A 16 -2.52 -16.38 -8.05
C GLU A 16 -2.72 -15.13 -8.90
N THR A 17 -3.04 -14.03 -8.25
CA THR A 17 -3.27 -12.74 -8.88
C THR A 17 -2.31 -11.73 -8.28
N PHE A 18 -1.61 -11.01 -9.16
CA PHE A 18 -0.69 -9.95 -8.81
C PHE A 18 -1.41 -8.61 -8.79
N PHE A 19 -1.10 -7.82 -7.77
CA PHE A 19 -1.60 -6.47 -7.58
C PHE A 19 -0.40 -5.54 -7.56
N VAL A 20 -0.39 -4.56 -8.47
CA VAL A 20 0.69 -3.58 -8.59
C VAL A 20 0.09 -2.19 -8.49
N LYS A 21 0.60 -1.37 -7.57
CA LYS A 21 0.18 0.01 -7.34
C LYS A 21 1.36 0.94 -7.59
N ARG A 22 1.09 2.05 -8.28
CA ARG A 22 2.01 3.16 -8.48
C ARG A 22 1.45 4.39 -7.77
N PHE A 23 2.32 5.07 -7.05
CA PHE A 23 2.01 6.26 -6.29
C PHE A 23 2.93 7.41 -6.67
N LEU A 24 2.38 8.63 -6.64
CA LEU A 24 3.10 9.89 -6.70
C LEU A 24 3.38 10.39 -5.29
N HIS A 25 4.66 10.57 -5.00
CA HIS A 25 5.15 11.16 -3.76
C HIS A 25 5.66 12.58 -4.01
N PHE A 26 5.24 13.51 -3.14
CA PHE A 26 5.58 14.93 -3.17
C PHE A 26 6.44 15.29 -1.96
N PRO A 27 7.77 15.05 -2.00
CA PRO A 27 8.64 15.18 -0.82
C PRO A 27 8.74 16.62 -0.29
N ASN A 28 8.45 17.61 -1.15
CA ASN A 28 8.52 19.03 -0.80
C ASN A 28 7.22 19.56 -0.17
N LEU A 29 6.16 18.75 -0.11
CA LEU A 29 4.87 19.15 0.46
C LEU A 29 4.64 18.34 1.73
N ALA A 30 4.76 18.99 2.88
CA ALA A 30 4.47 18.36 4.15
C ALA A 30 3.00 17.94 4.24
N HIS A 31 2.75 16.78 4.85
CA HIS A 31 1.41 16.23 5.12
C HIS A 31 0.54 15.93 3.88
N VAL A 32 1.12 15.91 2.68
CA VAL A 32 0.41 15.43 1.50
C VAL A 32 0.57 13.91 1.42
N PRO A 33 -0.53 13.14 1.46
CA PRO A 33 -0.46 11.70 1.29
C PRO A 33 -0.04 11.33 -0.13
N ASP A 34 0.58 10.17 -0.27
CA ASP A 34 0.91 9.61 -1.58
C ASP A 34 -0.35 9.39 -2.41
N VAL A 35 -0.30 9.85 -3.66
CA VAL A 35 -1.45 9.77 -4.58
C VAL A 35 -1.31 8.54 -5.45
N GLN A 36 -2.22 7.58 -5.34
CA GLN A 36 -2.23 6.44 -6.25
C GLN A 36 -2.60 6.90 -7.66
N ASP A 37 -1.67 6.80 -8.60
CA ASP A 37 -1.83 7.26 -9.98
C ASP A 37 -1.80 6.12 -11.01
N GLY A 38 -1.52 4.88 -10.55
CA GLY A 38 -1.55 3.68 -11.39
C GLY A 38 -1.93 2.43 -10.59
N PHE A 39 -2.69 1.54 -11.23
CA PHE A 39 -3.07 0.26 -10.65
C PHE A 39 -3.20 -0.83 -11.71
N GLY A 40 -2.68 -2.01 -11.42
CA GLY A 40 -2.81 -3.19 -12.26
C GLY A 40 -3.12 -4.42 -11.44
N MET A 41 -4.06 -5.22 -11.95
CA MET A 41 -4.45 -6.51 -11.38
C MET A 41 -4.48 -7.53 -12.51
N HIS A 42 -3.61 -8.54 -12.43
CA HIS A 42 -3.58 -9.61 -13.42
C HIS A 42 -2.91 -10.86 -12.83
N THR A 43 -3.23 -12.03 -13.37
CA THR A 43 -2.54 -13.31 -13.09
C THR A 43 -1.11 -13.37 -13.64
N ASP A 44 -0.67 -12.34 -14.37
CA ASP A 44 0.64 -12.22 -14.99
C ASP A 44 1.23 -10.92 -14.45
N PHE A 45 2.35 -11.03 -13.73
CA PHE A 45 2.98 -9.91 -13.06
C PHE A 45 3.38 -8.79 -14.02
N ILE A 46 3.93 -9.13 -15.18
CA ILE A 46 4.36 -8.15 -16.18
C ILE A 46 3.15 -7.41 -16.76
N LYS A 47 2.04 -8.11 -16.99
CA LYS A 47 0.79 -7.46 -17.40
C LYS A 47 0.24 -6.55 -16.31
N ALA A 48 0.29 -6.95 -15.03
CA ALA A 48 -0.10 -6.11 -13.91
C ALA A 48 0.76 -4.83 -13.84
N CYS A 49 2.08 -4.93 -14.02
CA CYS A 49 2.97 -3.76 -14.11
C CYS A 49 2.57 -2.82 -15.26
N LYS A 50 2.32 -3.37 -16.46
CA LYS A 50 1.87 -2.57 -17.61
C LYS A 50 0.56 -1.85 -17.37
N LEU A 51 -0.42 -2.51 -16.74
CA LEU A 51 -1.70 -1.92 -16.36
C LEU A 51 -1.51 -0.77 -15.33
N ALA A 52 -0.56 -0.91 -14.42
CA ALA A 52 -0.17 0.15 -13.49
C ALA A 52 0.67 1.28 -14.14
N GLY A 53 0.92 1.22 -15.45
CA GLY A 53 1.72 2.20 -16.18
C GLY A 53 3.23 2.07 -15.94
N ILE A 54 3.72 0.89 -15.55
CA ILE A 54 5.13 0.60 -15.30
C ILE A 54 5.66 -0.26 -16.45
N SER A 55 6.58 0.29 -17.22
CA SER A 55 7.16 -0.36 -18.41
C SER A 55 8.68 -0.49 -18.35
N ASP A 56 9.34 0.18 -17.41
CA ASP A 56 10.79 0.11 -17.23
C ASP A 56 11.19 -1.27 -16.67
N PRO A 57 12.01 -2.07 -17.39
CA PRO A 57 12.43 -3.39 -16.96
C PRO A 57 13.16 -3.40 -15.62
N ASP A 58 13.97 -2.40 -15.33
CA ASP A 58 14.78 -2.36 -14.10
C ASP A 58 13.87 -2.15 -12.88
N ILE A 59 12.89 -1.26 -13.02
CA ILE A 59 11.85 -1.03 -11.99
C ILE A 59 11.01 -2.29 -11.78
N ILE A 60 10.62 -2.96 -12.87
CA ILE A 60 9.84 -4.21 -12.79
C ILE A 60 10.61 -5.29 -12.03
N ASN A 61 11.90 -5.46 -12.31
CA ASN A 61 12.76 -6.41 -11.60
C ASN A 61 12.88 -6.05 -10.12
N GLN A 62 13.11 -4.77 -9.80
CA GLN A 62 13.18 -4.29 -8.42
C GLN A 62 11.89 -4.59 -7.63
N ILE A 63 10.72 -4.35 -8.24
CA ILE A 63 9.43 -4.63 -7.60
C ILE A 63 9.26 -6.14 -7.37
N LEU A 64 9.64 -6.95 -8.36
CA LEU A 64 9.53 -8.41 -8.26
C LEU A 64 10.42 -8.98 -7.16
N ASP A 65 11.64 -8.47 -7.03
CA ASP A 65 12.57 -8.90 -5.97
C ASP A 65 12.07 -8.48 -4.58
N GLY A 66 11.52 -7.27 -4.46
CA GLY A 66 10.92 -6.78 -3.21
C GLY A 66 9.69 -7.58 -2.75
N MET A 67 8.94 -8.21 -3.66
CA MET A 67 7.84 -9.12 -3.31
C MET A 67 8.31 -10.46 -2.73
N ARG A 68 9.54 -10.89 -3.06
CA ARG A 68 10.09 -12.17 -2.60
C ARG A 68 10.68 -12.07 -1.20
N GLU A 69 10.99 -10.86 -0.73
CA GLU A 69 11.41 -10.66 0.64
C GLU A 69 10.22 -10.90 1.59
N PRO A 70 10.42 -11.69 2.68
CA PRO A 70 9.34 -11.95 3.62
C PRO A 70 8.85 -10.64 4.23
N ALA A 71 7.53 -10.42 4.17
CA ALA A 71 6.88 -9.25 4.74
C ALA A 71 7.34 -9.06 6.19
N GLN A 72 7.86 -7.86 6.52
CA GLN A 72 8.26 -7.58 7.89
C GLN A 72 7.05 -7.71 8.82
N PRO A 73 7.22 -8.34 10.00
CA PRO A 73 6.12 -8.56 10.93
C PRO A 73 5.50 -7.22 11.33
N ALA A 74 4.22 -7.02 11.01
CA ALA A 74 3.49 -5.82 11.38
C ALA A 74 3.38 -5.70 12.89
N LYS A 75 3.80 -4.56 13.45
CA LYS A 75 3.70 -4.27 14.88
C LYS A 75 2.25 -3.92 15.23
N VAL A 76 1.57 -4.80 15.96
CA VAL A 76 0.24 -4.53 16.52
C VAL A 76 0.37 -3.47 17.60
N ILE A 77 -0.34 -2.35 17.45
CA ILE A 77 -0.48 -1.31 18.48
C ILE A 77 -1.84 -1.49 19.14
N ASN A 78 -1.84 -1.77 20.44
CA ASN A 78 -3.06 -1.78 21.25
C ASN A 78 -3.57 -0.34 21.41
N ILE A 79 -4.79 -0.08 20.97
CA ILE A 79 -5.47 1.19 21.24
C ILE A 79 -5.86 1.17 22.72
N VAL A 80 -5.23 2.03 23.52
CA VAL A 80 -5.67 2.29 24.90
C VAL A 80 -6.96 3.08 24.81
N GLN A 81 -8.07 2.54 25.33
CA GLN A 81 -9.32 3.28 25.48
C GLN A 81 -9.08 4.48 26.41
N LEU A 82 -9.30 5.70 25.89
CA LEU A 82 -9.30 6.89 26.72
C LEU A 82 -10.45 6.80 27.74
N PRO A 83 -10.25 7.24 29.00
CA PRO A 83 -11.32 7.27 29.98
C PRO A 83 -12.44 8.20 29.50
N GLN A 84 -13.70 7.74 29.58
CA GLN A 84 -14.83 8.64 29.41
C GLN A 84 -14.84 9.65 30.57
N GLU A 85 -14.72 10.94 30.26
CA GLU A 85 -14.96 11.99 31.25
C GLU A 85 -16.38 11.87 31.79
N GLU A 86 -16.50 11.67 33.11
CA GLU A 86 -17.77 11.71 33.83
C GLU A 86 -18.42 13.08 33.65
N VAL A 87 -19.50 13.14 32.87
CA VAL A 87 -20.40 14.29 32.82
C VAL A 87 -21.10 14.40 34.18
N ARG A 88 -20.54 15.22 35.07
CA ARG A 88 -21.21 15.59 36.32
C ARG A 88 -22.45 16.44 36.01
N SER A 89 -23.61 15.82 36.10
CA SER A 89 -24.90 16.52 36.19
C SER A 89 -25.03 17.12 37.59
N ASN A 90 -24.81 18.44 37.73
CA ASN A 90 -25.23 19.17 38.93
C ASN A 90 -26.72 19.48 38.79
N VAL A 91 -27.57 18.73 39.51
CA VAL A 91 -28.91 19.17 39.88
C VAL A 91 -28.78 19.87 41.24
N GLY A 92 -29.05 21.17 41.25
CA GLY A 92 -29.16 22.01 42.44
C GLY A 92 -30.12 23.15 42.14
#